data_AF-A0A7C5ZL79-F1
#
_entry.id   AF-A0A7C5ZL79-F1
#
_cell.length_a   1.000
_cell.length_b   1.000
_cell.length_c   1.000
_cell.angle_alpha   90.00
_cell.angle_beta   90.00
_cell.angle_gamma   90.00
#
_symmetry.space_group_name_H-M   'P 1'
#
loop_
_entity.id
_entity.type
_entity.pdbx_description
1 polymer ?
#
loop_
_entity_poly.entity_id
_entity_poly.type
_entity_poly.pdbx_seq_one_letter_code
_entity_poly.pdbx_strand_id
1 'polypeptide(L)'
;MNRREFARAGVLVGGGLAASVGLVVKDRVVERERDPVGPGTSRSLTVLNNVQPRLNEDQLVRMQRDLVKAMAKPVEQRHWVMVIDTRKCVGCHACTIGCVAENKLPPGVVYRPVVTEEIGEFPNVQLRFLPRPCMQCEKPPCVPVCPVQATWRRPDGITVVDYDKCIGCRYCLTACPYGA
;
A
#
# COMPACT_ATOMS: atom_id res chain seq x y z
N MET A 1 40.29 14.20 41.27
CA MET A 1 38.88 14.26 40.79
C MET A 1 38.22 12.92 41.08
N ASN A 2 37.27 12.88 42.02
CA ASN A 2 36.67 11.63 42.50
C ASN A 2 35.48 11.22 41.60
N ARG A 3 35.25 9.92 41.43
CA ARG A 3 34.19 9.31 40.61
C ARG A 3 32.77 9.85 40.94
N ARG A 4 32.57 10.33 42.17
CA ARG A 4 31.32 10.98 42.61
C ARG A 4 31.09 12.38 42.03
N GLU A 5 32.14 13.13 41.73
CA GLU A 5 32.02 14.47 41.14
C GLU A 5 31.75 14.39 39.63
N PHE A 6 32.33 13.40 38.95
CA PHE A 6 32.07 13.14 37.53
C PHE A 6 30.60 12.72 37.28
N ALA A 7 30.03 11.92 38.19
CA ALA A 7 28.62 11.52 38.13
C ALA A 7 27.66 12.70 38.36
N ARG A 8 27.98 13.62 39.28
CA ARG A 8 27.17 14.82 39.53
C ARG A 8 27.22 15.82 38.36
N ALA A 9 28.38 15.96 37.71
CA ALA A 9 28.52 16.79 36.52
C ALA A 9 27.72 16.23 35.32
N GLY A 10 27.70 14.90 35.13
CA GLY A 10 26.94 14.25 34.06
C GLY A 10 25.41 14.42 34.18
N VAL A 11 24.87 14.44 35.40
CA VAL A 11 23.42 14.63 35.63
C VAL A 11 22.98 16.07 35.35
N LEU A 12 23.81 17.07 35.66
CA LEU A 12 23.49 18.48 35.41
C LEU A 12 23.51 18.84 33.92
N VAL A 13 24.37 18.19 33.11
CA VAL A 13 24.43 18.42 31.66
C VAL A 13 23.37 17.60 30.90
N GLY A 14 23.02 16.41 31.37
CA GLY A 14 22.06 15.52 30.70
C GLY A 14 20.58 15.95 30.81
N GLY A 15 20.19 16.60 31.92
CA GLY A 15 18.78 16.94 32.18
C GLY A 15 18.20 18.00 31.22
N GLY A 16 18.99 19.01 30.84
CA GLY A 16 18.53 20.11 29.97
C GLY A 16 18.41 19.72 28.49
N LEU A 17 19.28 18.84 28.01
CA LEU A 17 19.25 18.31 26.64
C LEU A 17 18.09 17.33 26.44
N ALA A 18 17.81 16.46 27.41
CA ALA A 18 16.70 15.51 27.30
C ALA A 18 15.32 16.21 27.26
N ALA A 19 15.12 17.25 28.06
CA ALA A 19 13.86 18.00 28.10
C ALA A 19 13.61 18.82 26.83
N SER A 20 14.65 19.46 26.29
CA SER A 20 14.55 20.26 25.06
C SER A 20 14.37 19.39 23.81
N VAL A 21 15.06 18.25 23.72
CA VAL A 21 14.85 17.27 22.63
C VAL A 21 13.44 16.68 22.71
N GLY A 22 12.95 16.37 23.91
CA GLY A 22 11.59 15.85 24.11
C GLY A 22 10.48 16.80 23.64
N LEU A 23 10.65 18.12 23.85
CA LEU A 23 9.70 19.13 23.35
C LEU A 23 9.73 19.26 21.82
N VAL A 24 10.93 19.32 21.21
CA VAL A 24 11.09 19.46 19.76
C VAL A 24 10.59 18.23 19.00
N VAL A 25 10.72 17.03 19.59
CA VAL A 25 10.16 15.79 19.00
C VAL A 25 8.63 15.82 19.03
N LYS A 26 8.01 16.32 20.10
CA LYS A 26 6.55 16.36 20.23
C LYS A 26 5.90 17.28 19.19
N ASP A 27 6.52 18.42 18.90
CA ASP A 27 6.00 19.40 17.92
C ASP A 27 6.19 18.97 16.45
N ARG A 28 7.02 17.97 16.15
CA ARG A 28 7.19 17.40 14.80
C ARG A 28 6.34 16.17 14.52
N VAL A 29 5.68 15.62 15.53
CA VAL A 29 4.68 14.56 15.32
C VAL A 29 3.37 15.24 14.97
N VAL A 30 3.21 15.59 13.69
CA VAL A 30 1.89 15.96 13.14
C VAL A 30 0.96 14.78 13.40
N GLU A 31 0.05 14.93 14.37
CA GLU A 31 -1.05 14.00 14.59
C GLU A 31 -1.90 13.95 13.33
N ARG A 32 -2.09 12.74 12.82
CA ARG A 32 -2.68 12.50 11.52
C ARG A 32 -4.19 12.74 11.56
N GLU A 33 -4.73 13.44 10.58
CA GLU A 33 -6.14 13.29 10.24
C GLU A 33 -6.37 11.82 9.85
N ARG A 34 -7.09 11.10 10.70
CA ARG A 34 -7.37 9.66 10.48
C ARG A 34 -8.15 9.53 9.19
N ASP A 35 -7.82 8.52 8.37
CA ASP A 35 -8.62 8.17 7.20
C ASP A 35 -10.12 8.17 7.59
N PRO A 36 -11.01 8.74 6.78
CA PRO A 36 -12.40 8.84 7.15
C PRO A 36 -12.97 7.43 7.37
N VAL A 37 -13.70 7.27 8.47
CA VAL A 37 -14.37 6.03 8.88
C VAL A 37 -15.84 6.31 9.22
N GLY A 38 -16.65 5.26 9.26
CA GLY A 38 -18.06 5.34 9.65
C GLY A 38 -19.02 5.52 8.47
N PRO A 39 -20.32 5.72 8.76
CA PRO A 39 -21.39 5.64 7.76
C PRO A 39 -21.25 6.62 6.59
N GLY A 40 -20.65 7.80 6.81
CA GLY A 40 -20.42 8.82 5.78
C GLY A 40 -19.43 8.41 4.67
N THR A 41 -18.78 7.26 4.81
CA THR A 41 -17.84 6.71 3.82
C THR A 41 -18.48 5.69 2.87
N SER A 42 -19.76 5.35 3.12
CA SER A 42 -20.57 4.57 2.18
C SER A 42 -20.89 5.39 0.93
N ARG A 43 -20.96 4.73 -0.24
CA ARG A 43 -21.34 5.38 -1.50
C ARG A 43 -22.39 4.55 -2.23
N SER A 44 -23.40 5.23 -2.74
CA SER A 44 -24.38 4.65 -3.67
C SER A 44 -23.89 4.82 -5.10
N LEU A 45 -23.73 3.73 -5.84
CA LEU A 45 -23.32 3.75 -7.24
C LEU A 45 -24.55 3.70 -8.14
N THR A 46 -25.24 4.84 -8.30
CA THR A 46 -26.54 4.91 -9.01
C THR A 46 -26.51 4.30 -10.42
N VAL A 47 -25.37 4.38 -11.12
CA VAL A 47 -25.16 3.81 -12.46
C VAL A 47 -25.27 2.28 -12.49
N LEU A 48 -25.05 1.58 -11.36
CA LEU A 48 -25.03 0.11 -11.26
C LEU A 48 -26.25 -0.47 -10.53
N ASN A 49 -27.24 0.35 -10.17
CA ASN A 49 -28.38 -0.09 -9.35
C ASN A 49 -29.31 -1.12 -10.03
N ASN A 50 -29.22 -1.29 -11.36
CA ASN A 50 -30.09 -2.19 -12.13
C ASN A 50 -29.46 -3.57 -12.43
N VAL A 51 -28.31 -3.90 -11.82
CA VAL A 51 -27.63 -5.18 -12.02
C VAL A 51 -28.26 -6.28 -11.16
N GLN A 52 -29.33 -6.91 -11.67
CA GLN A 52 -30.04 -8.00 -10.98
C GLN A 52 -29.32 -9.36 -11.14
N PRO A 53 -29.39 -10.26 -10.14
CA PRO A 53 -28.82 -11.60 -10.25
C PRO A 53 -29.49 -12.44 -11.33
N ARG A 54 -28.71 -13.13 -12.14
CA ARG A 54 -29.21 -14.14 -13.09
C ARG A 54 -28.41 -15.43 -13.00
N LEU A 55 -29.07 -16.56 -13.28
CA LEU A 55 -28.39 -17.85 -13.41
C LEU A 55 -27.43 -17.79 -14.61
N ASN A 56 -26.19 -18.29 -14.46
CA ASN A 56 -25.14 -18.24 -15.49
C ASN A 56 -24.77 -16.82 -15.98
N GLU A 57 -24.83 -15.82 -15.10
CA GLU A 57 -24.43 -14.45 -15.43
C GLU A 57 -22.93 -14.32 -15.76
N ASP A 58 -22.60 -13.34 -16.60
CA ASP A 58 -21.22 -12.99 -16.94
C ASP A 58 -20.43 -12.54 -15.70
N GLN A 59 -19.14 -12.88 -15.66
CA GLN A 59 -18.26 -12.57 -14.53
C GLN A 59 -18.19 -11.07 -14.23
N LEU A 60 -18.22 -10.22 -15.25
CA LEU A 60 -18.18 -8.76 -15.11
C LEU A 60 -19.45 -8.23 -14.44
N VAL A 61 -20.60 -8.80 -14.75
CA VAL A 61 -21.90 -8.44 -14.15
C VAL A 61 -21.90 -8.80 -12.67
N ARG A 62 -21.37 -9.99 -12.32
CA ARG A 62 -21.15 -10.37 -10.92
C ARG A 62 -20.23 -9.40 -10.19
N MET A 63 -19.09 -9.03 -10.79
CA MET A 63 -18.12 -8.10 -10.20
C MET A 63 -18.72 -6.69 -9.97
N GLN A 64 -19.53 -6.18 -10.90
CA GLN A 64 -20.24 -4.90 -10.72
C GLN A 64 -21.18 -4.92 -9.52
N ARG A 65 -21.92 -6.01 -9.34
CA ARG A 65 -22.82 -6.17 -8.19
C ARG A 65 -22.05 -6.32 -6.87
N ASP A 66 -20.93 -7.05 -6.88
CA ASP A 66 -20.06 -7.18 -5.71
C ASP A 66 -19.45 -5.82 -5.32
N LEU A 67 -19.11 -4.98 -6.31
CA LEU A 67 -18.70 -3.60 -6.10
C LEU A 67 -19.81 -2.76 -5.44
N VAL A 68 -21.06 -2.82 -5.94
CA VAL A 68 -22.20 -2.11 -5.33
C VAL A 68 -22.38 -2.50 -3.86
N LYS A 69 -22.34 -3.81 -3.57
CA LYS A 69 -22.45 -4.32 -2.20
C LYS A 69 -21.30 -3.85 -1.31
N ALA A 70 -20.07 -3.82 -1.83
CA ALA A 70 -18.92 -3.32 -1.09
C ALA A 70 -19.06 -1.82 -0.80
N MET A 71 -19.44 -1.02 -1.79
CA MET A 71 -19.57 0.43 -1.66
C MET A 71 -20.70 0.87 -0.72
N ALA A 72 -21.74 0.06 -0.56
CA ALA A 72 -22.80 0.32 0.43
C ALA A 72 -22.32 0.22 1.88
N LYS A 73 -21.22 -0.50 2.16
CA LYS A 73 -20.65 -0.63 3.51
C LYS A 73 -19.73 0.55 3.85
N PRO A 74 -19.55 0.93 5.12
CA PRO A 74 -18.46 1.81 5.54
C PRO A 74 -17.07 1.27 5.14
N VAL A 75 -16.07 2.14 4.98
CA VAL A 75 -14.71 1.79 4.52
C VAL A 75 -14.04 0.74 5.41
N GLU A 76 -14.17 0.85 6.72
CA GLU A 76 -13.62 -0.09 7.71
C GLU A 76 -14.28 -1.49 7.70
N GLN A 77 -15.39 -1.65 6.97
CA GLN A 77 -16.07 -2.94 6.78
C GLN A 77 -15.80 -3.55 5.39
N ARG A 78 -14.85 -2.98 4.64
CA ARG A 78 -14.43 -3.44 3.32
C ARG A 78 -13.01 -3.97 3.39
N HIS A 79 -12.71 -4.96 2.57
CA HIS A 79 -11.34 -5.42 2.32
C HIS A 79 -11.17 -5.63 0.82
N TRP A 80 -10.23 -4.90 0.22
CA TRP A 80 -9.94 -5.03 -1.20
C TRP A 80 -8.95 -6.15 -1.46
N VAL A 81 -9.25 -6.98 -2.46
CA VAL A 81 -8.38 -8.08 -2.90
C VAL A 81 -8.30 -8.06 -4.42
N MET A 82 -7.12 -8.36 -4.94
CA MET A 82 -6.89 -8.54 -6.37
C MET A 82 -6.64 -10.01 -6.67
N VAL A 83 -7.37 -10.56 -7.63
CA VAL A 83 -7.17 -11.92 -8.13
C VAL A 83 -6.85 -11.83 -9.62
N ILE A 84 -5.73 -12.40 -10.03
CA ILE A 84 -5.27 -12.42 -11.42
C ILE A 84 -5.20 -13.86 -11.89
N ASP A 85 -5.99 -14.21 -12.91
CA ASP A 85 -5.89 -15.52 -13.56
C ASP A 85 -4.72 -15.50 -14.56
N THR A 86 -3.59 -16.06 -14.15
CA THR A 86 -2.36 -16.09 -14.96
C THR A 86 -2.49 -16.96 -16.21
N ARG A 87 -3.46 -17.87 -16.27
CA ARG A 87 -3.74 -18.70 -17.46
C ARG A 87 -4.34 -17.89 -18.60
N LYS A 88 -5.00 -16.76 -18.28
CA LYS A 88 -5.60 -15.83 -19.26
C LYS A 88 -4.66 -14.68 -19.63
N CYS A 89 -3.52 -14.54 -18.95
CA CYS A 89 -2.60 -13.46 -19.23
C CYS A 89 -1.83 -13.76 -20.53
N VAL A 90 -1.85 -12.82 -21.47
CA VAL A 90 -1.17 -12.94 -22.77
C VAL A 90 0.05 -12.01 -22.91
N GLY A 91 0.49 -11.40 -21.81
CA GLY A 91 1.66 -10.51 -21.83
C GLY A 91 1.46 -9.20 -22.59
N CYS A 92 0.23 -8.71 -22.78
CA CYS A 92 -0.03 -7.51 -23.59
C CYS A 92 0.40 -6.18 -22.95
N HIS A 93 0.83 -6.18 -21.68
CA HIS A 93 1.22 -4.99 -20.92
C HIS A 93 0.19 -3.84 -20.82
N ALA A 94 -1.06 -4.03 -21.27
CA ALA A 94 -2.12 -3.03 -21.12
C ALA A 94 -2.32 -2.61 -19.66
N CYS A 95 -2.11 -3.57 -18.76
CA CYS A 95 -2.19 -3.38 -17.34
C CYS A 95 -1.06 -2.45 -16.81
N THR A 96 0.16 -2.59 -17.33
CA THR A 96 1.28 -1.70 -17.04
C THR A 96 1.01 -0.30 -17.59
N ILE A 97 0.61 -0.20 -18.85
CA ILE A 97 0.37 1.07 -19.55
C ILE A 97 -0.76 1.87 -18.87
N GLY A 98 -1.87 1.22 -18.52
CA GLY A 98 -2.96 1.90 -17.79
C GLY A 98 -2.51 2.49 -16.46
N CYS A 99 -1.60 1.81 -15.75
CA CYS A 99 -1.04 2.34 -14.51
C CYS A 99 -0.11 3.54 -14.75
N VAL A 100 0.74 3.48 -15.78
CA VAL A 100 1.61 4.61 -16.18
C VAL A 100 0.78 5.83 -16.56
N ALA A 101 -0.28 5.65 -17.35
CA ALA A 101 -1.15 6.72 -17.81
C ALA A 101 -1.91 7.39 -16.65
N GLU A 102 -2.50 6.59 -15.75
CA GLU A 102 -3.27 7.09 -14.61
C GLU A 102 -2.37 7.82 -13.59
N ASN A 103 -1.22 7.23 -13.27
CA ASN A 103 -0.33 7.73 -12.22
C ASN A 103 0.76 8.67 -12.74
N LYS A 104 0.83 8.89 -14.06
CA LYS A 104 1.83 9.75 -14.73
C LYS A 104 3.25 9.40 -14.32
N LEU A 105 3.59 8.12 -14.36
CA LEU A 105 4.88 7.63 -13.87
C LEU A 105 6.05 8.20 -14.67
N PRO A 106 7.16 8.60 -14.01
CA PRO A 106 8.36 9.04 -14.71
C PRO A 106 9.04 7.87 -15.45
N PRO A 107 9.88 8.15 -16.46
CA PRO A 107 10.64 7.12 -17.17
C PRO A 107 11.44 6.23 -16.21
N GLY A 108 11.38 4.92 -16.44
CA GLY A 108 12.08 3.92 -15.61
C GLY A 108 11.34 3.50 -14.33
N VAL A 109 10.20 4.11 -13.98
CA VAL A 109 9.38 3.71 -12.84
C VAL A 109 8.13 2.97 -13.31
N VAL A 110 7.93 1.76 -12.80
CA VAL A 110 6.81 0.90 -13.18
C VAL A 110 6.23 0.21 -11.94
N TYR A 111 5.01 0.57 -11.55
CA TYR A 111 4.34 -0.02 -10.38
C TYR A 111 3.73 -1.40 -10.62
N ARG A 112 3.50 -1.76 -11.89
CA ARG A 112 2.92 -3.06 -12.27
C ARG A 112 3.70 -3.68 -13.44
N PRO A 113 4.90 -4.22 -13.21
CA PRO A 113 5.62 -4.98 -14.21
C PRO A 113 4.88 -6.30 -14.52
N VAL A 114 5.04 -6.78 -15.76
CA VAL A 114 4.65 -8.14 -16.16
C VAL A 114 5.94 -8.88 -16.47
N VAL A 115 6.22 -9.93 -15.69
CA VAL A 115 7.39 -10.79 -15.89
C VAL A 115 7.03 -11.88 -16.87
N THR A 116 7.91 -12.13 -17.84
CA THR A 116 7.79 -13.24 -18.77
C THR A 116 8.79 -14.31 -18.37
N GLU A 117 8.29 -15.53 -18.21
CA GLU A 117 9.09 -16.71 -17.87
C GLU A 117 8.94 -17.74 -18.98
N GLU A 118 10.06 -18.21 -19.51
CA GLU A 118 10.10 -19.35 -20.42
C GLU A 118 10.28 -20.63 -19.60
N ILE A 119 9.43 -21.62 -19.84
CA ILE A 119 9.38 -22.85 -19.07
C ILE A 119 9.51 -24.03 -20.03
N GLY A 120 10.40 -24.96 -19.69
CA GLY A 120 10.66 -26.17 -20.47
C GLY A 120 11.79 -25.98 -21.48
N GLU A 121 11.99 -27.02 -22.28
CA GLU A 121 12.99 -27.06 -23.34
C GLU A 121 12.32 -27.53 -24.64
N PHE A 122 12.91 -27.21 -25.78
CA PHE A 122 12.41 -27.63 -27.08
C PHE A 122 12.23 -29.16 -27.13
N PRO A 123 11.09 -29.69 -27.63
CA PRO A 123 9.97 -28.98 -28.30
C PRO A 123 8.84 -28.51 -27.37
N ASN A 124 8.93 -28.74 -26.06
CA ASN A 124 7.88 -28.47 -25.07
C ASN A 124 8.09 -27.14 -24.33
N VAL A 125 8.37 -26.06 -25.07
CA VAL A 125 8.54 -24.72 -24.51
C VAL A 125 7.20 -24.02 -24.29
N GLN A 126 7.06 -23.32 -23.17
CA GLN A 126 5.88 -22.53 -22.84
C GLN A 126 6.29 -21.17 -22.28
N LEU A 127 5.48 -20.14 -22.53
CA LEU A 127 5.63 -18.83 -21.91
C LEU A 127 4.59 -18.65 -20.81
N ARG A 128 5.03 -18.14 -19.66
CA ARG A 128 4.18 -17.74 -18.54
C ARG A 128 4.34 -16.25 -18.28
N PHE A 129 3.22 -15.55 -18.19
CA PHE A 129 3.19 -14.12 -17.91
C PHE A 129 2.67 -13.87 -16.50
N LEU A 130 3.46 -13.17 -15.68
CA LEU A 130 3.18 -12.90 -14.28
C LEU A 130 3.15 -11.38 -14.01
N PRO A 131 1.96 -10.76 -13.98
CA PRO A 131 1.81 -9.41 -13.46
C PRO A 131 2.16 -9.36 -11.97
N ARG A 132 3.08 -8.46 -11.57
CA ARG A 132 3.54 -8.30 -10.18
C ARG A 132 3.30 -6.89 -9.66
N PRO A 133 2.05 -6.51 -9.31
CA PRO A 133 1.79 -5.25 -8.59
C PRO A 133 2.22 -5.35 -7.12
N CYS A 134 2.09 -4.25 -6.37
CA CYS A 134 2.12 -4.29 -4.91
C CYS A 134 1.07 -5.28 -4.39
N MET A 135 1.49 -6.18 -3.49
CA MET A 135 0.65 -7.27 -2.98
C MET A 135 -0.36 -6.82 -1.91
N GLN A 136 -0.30 -5.56 -1.47
CA GLN A 136 -1.23 -5.00 -0.47
C GLN A 136 -1.35 -5.85 0.81
N CYS A 137 -0.21 -6.40 1.26
CA CYS A 137 -0.09 -7.41 2.30
C CYS A 137 -0.84 -7.04 3.57
N GLU A 138 -1.58 -7.99 4.16
CA GLU A 138 -2.29 -7.81 5.44
C GLU A 138 -1.38 -7.31 6.58
N LYS A 139 -0.16 -7.85 6.62
CA LYS A 139 0.92 -7.43 7.54
C LYS A 139 2.08 -6.87 6.71
N PRO A 140 2.00 -5.61 6.25
CA PRO A 140 2.98 -5.05 5.32
C PRO A 140 4.29 -4.71 6.07
N PRO A 141 5.42 -5.34 5.74
CA PRO A 141 6.70 -5.06 6.42
C PRO A 141 7.23 -3.65 6.15
N CYS A 142 6.77 -3.01 5.07
CA CYS A 142 7.13 -1.65 4.71
C CYS A 142 6.47 -0.56 5.59
N VAL A 143 5.44 -0.89 6.37
CA VAL A 143 4.77 0.06 7.29
C VAL A 143 5.58 0.30 8.57
N PRO A 144 5.89 -0.73 9.40
CA PRO A 144 6.56 -0.50 10.68
C PRO A 144 8.00 0.00 10.54
N VAL A 145 8.64 -0.20 9.37
CA VAL A 145 10.01 0.26 9.11
C VAL A 145 10.09 1.76 8.80
N CYS A 146 8.96 2.43 8.52
CA CYS A 146 8.97 3.82 8.11
C CYS A 146 9.18 4.75 9.33
N PRO A 147 10.33 5.45 9.45
CA PRO A 147 10.65 6.23 10.66
C PRO A 147 9.75 7.45 10.85
N VAL A 148 9.22 7.97 9.73
CA VAL A 148 8.30 9.11 9.70
C VAL A 148 6.84 8.68 9.58
N GLN A 149 6.55 7.37 9.54
CA GLN A 149 5.18 6.84 9.37
C GLN A 149 4.47 7.39 8.12
N ALA A 150 5.23 7.64 7.04
CA ALA A 150 4.69 8.02 5.74
C ALA A 150 3.98 6.86 5.05
N THR A 151 4.37 5.61 5.33
CA THR A 151 3.70 4.40 4.83
C THR A 151 2.75 3.85 5.90
N TRP A 152 1.50 3.55 5.55
CA TRP A 152 0.50 2.98 6.46
C TRP A 152 -0.55 2.14 5.73
N ARG A 153 -1.32 1.36 6.50
CA ARG A 153 -2.45 0.58 6.00
C ARG A 153 -3.74 1.30 6.37
N ARG A 154 -4.56 1.62 5.36
CA ARG A 154 -5.90 2.21 5.50
C ARG A 154 -6.88 1.18 6.10
N PRO A 155 -8.02 1.61 6.66
CA PRO A 155 -9.02 0.71 7.23
C PRO A 155 -9.61 -0.31 6.24
N ASP A 156 -9.59 -0.03 4.93
CA ASP A 156 -10.05 -0.94 3.88
C ASP A 156 -8.97 -1.92 3.36
N GLY A 157 -7.82 -1.96 4.04
CA GLY A 157 -6.72 -2.88 3.74
C GLY A 157 -5.74 -2.39 2.66
N ILE A 158 -5.85 -1.14 2.20
CA ILE A 158 -4.91 -0.59 1.22
C ILE A 158 -3.71 0.02 1.93
N THR A 159 -2.51 -0.47 1.63
CA THR A 159 -1.23 0.12 2.01
C THR A 159 -0.90 1.27 1.05
N VAL A 160 -0.68 2.46 1.62
CA VAL A 160 -0.45 3.72 0.91
C VAL A 160 0.77 4.44 1.45
N VAL A 161 1.30 5.38 0.66
CA VAL A 161 2.44 6.24 1.00
C VAL A 161 2.02 7.70 0.90
N ASP A 162 2.39 8.47 1.90
CA ASP A 162 2.16 9.90 2.02
C ASP A 162 3.40 10.58 1.47
N TYR A 163 3.29 11.12 0.26
CA TYR A 163 4.43 11.70 -0.42
C TYR A 163 4.90 13.00 0.25
N ASP A 164 4.02 13.73 0.94
CA ASP A 164 4.36 14.98 1.63
C ASP A 164 5.14 14.69 2.93
N LYS A 165 4.88 13.54 3.56
CA LYS A 165 5.61 13.08 4.75
C LYS A 165 6.88 12.28 4.43
N CYS A 166 6.99 11.74 3.22
CA CYS A 166 8.08 10.85 2.84
C CYS A 166 9.42 11.58 2.73
N ILE A 167 10.41 11.16 3.55
CA ILE A 167 11.77 11.74 3.54
C ILE A 167 12.75 11.01 2.60
N GLY A 168 12.28 10.08 1.77
CA GLY A 168 13.15 9.39 0.80
C GLY A 168 14.19 8.43 1.40
N CYS A 169 14.02 7.96 2.64
CA CYS A 169 14.99 7.07 3.33
C CYS A 169 15.10 5.64 2.75
N ARG A 170 14.15 5.21 1.91
CA ARG A 170 14.13 3.92 1.20
C ARG A 170 14.05 2.66 2.07
N TYR A 171 13.85 2.75 3.39
CA TYR A 171 13.70 1.57 4.24
C TYR A 171 12.54 0.66 3.85
N CYS A 172 11.44 1.26 3.36
CA CYS A 172 10.31 0.50 2.82
C CYS A 172 10.69 -0.38 1.61
N LEU A 173 11.65 0.06 0.77
CA LEU A 173 12.12 -0.72 -0.37
C LEU A 173 12.89 -1.96 0.08
N THR A 174 13.81 -1.79 1.04
CA THR A 174 14.59 -2.90 1.61
C THR A 174 13.70 -3.90 2.36
N ALA A 175 12.66 -3.41 3.03
CA ALA A 175 11.73 -4.27 3.77
C ALA A 175 10.73 -5.02 2.87
N CYS A 176 10.50 -4.59 1.62
CA CYS A 176 9.52 -5.18 0.73
C CYS A 176 10.05 -6.49 0.12
N PRO A 177 9.50 -7.67 0.45
CA PRO A 177 9.98 -8.95 -0.11
C PRO A 177 9.66 -9.10 -1.60
N TYR A 178 8.81 -8.23 -2.15
CA TYR A 178 8.40 -8.24 -3.55
C TYR A 178 9.13 -7.19 -4.40
N GLY A 179 9.88 -6.27 -3.78
CA GLY A 179 10.49 -5.14 -4.48
C GLY A 179 9.48 -4.25 -5.23
N ALA A 180 8.24 -4.20 -4.75
CA ALA A 180 7.13 -3.43 -5.31
C ALA A 180 7.17 -1.94 -4.90
#